data_AF-A0A671FVC6-F1
#
_entry.id   AF-A0A671FVC6-F1
#
_cell.length_a   1.000
_cell.length_b   1.000
_cell.length_c   1.000
_cell.angle_alpha   90.00
_cell.angle_beta   90.00
_cell.angle_gamma   90.00
#
_symmetry.space_group_name_H-M   'P 1'
#
loop_
_entity.id
_entity.type
_entity.pdbx_description
1 polymer ?
#
loop_
_entity_poly.entity_id
_entity_poly.type
_entity_poly.pdbx_seq_one_letter_code
_entity_poly.pdbx_strand_id
1 'polypeptide(L)' 'MITYRDLISHDEMFSDIYQIWEIADGLCLELKGKMVSRTEGDFDDSFIGGNASAEGPDGEVSRALSWPS' A
#
# COMPACT_ATOMS: atom_id res chain seq x y z
N MET A 1 13.40 -3.16 -15.72
CA MET A 1 12.30 -2.78 -14.84
C MET A 1 11.63 -1.57 -15.43
N ILE A 2 10.48 -1.78 -16.03
CA ILE A 2 9.59 -0.73 -16.50
C ILE A 2 8.65 -0.38 -15.36
N THR A 3 8.53 0.91 -15.06
CA THR A 3 7.61 1.44 -14.05
C THR A 3 6.40 2.04 -14.76
N TYR A 4 5.21 1.61 -14.36
CA TYR A 4 3.94 2.18 -14.76
C TYR A 4 3.59 3.32 -13.82
N ARG A 5 3.35 4.50 -14.38
CA ARG A 5 3.01 5.71 -13.65
C ARG A 5 1.59 6.12 -13.94
N ASP A 6 0.95 6.71 -12.95
CA ASP A 6 -0.36 7.32 -13.16
C ASP A 6 -0.24 8.48 -14.15
N LEU A 7 -1.25 8.66 -14.99
CA LEU A 7 -1.25 9.71 -16.00
C LEU A 7 -1.54 11.10 -15.40
N ILE A 8 -2.23 11.15 -14.26
CA ILE A 8 -2.70 12.39 -13.63
C ILE A 8 -1.69 12.89 -12.59
N SER A 9 -1.22 12.03 -11.67
CA SER A 9 -0.27 12.41 -10.63
C SER A 9 1.19 12.20 -11.02
N HIS A 10 1.45 11.38 -12.04
CA HIS A 10 2.80 10.93 -12.43
C HIS A 10 3.54 10.11 -11.38
N ASP A 11 2.86 9.71 -10.30
CA ASP A 11 3.43 8.83 -9.29
C ASP A 11 3.51 7.39 -9.80
N GLU A 12 4.48 6.65 -9.26
CA GLU A 12 4.66 5.23 -9.55
C GLU A 12 3.51 4.41 -8.94
N MET A 13 2.84 3.61 -9.79
CA MET A 13 1.78 2.71 -9.36
C MET A 13 2.31 1.28 -9.16
N PHE A 14 2.96 0.73 -10.18
CA PHE A 14 3.51 -0.63 -10.18
C PHE A 14 4.61 -0.79 -11.22
N SER A 15 5.31 -1.93 -11.22
CA SER A 15 6.37 -2.24 -12.19
C SER A 15 6.15 -3.59 -12.88
N ASP A 16 6.87 -3.82 -13.97
CA ASP A 16 6.89 -5.05 -14.77
C ASP A 16 7.41 -6.30 -14.04
N ILE A 17 7.77 -6.17 -12.75
CA ILE A 17 8.12 -7.29 -11.89
C ILE A 17 6.92 -8.19 -11.57
N TYR A 18 5.70 -7.65 -11.71
CA TYR A 18 4.47 -8.41 -11.58
C TYR A 18 4.07 -9.04 -12.91
N GLN A 19 3.33 -10.16 -12.85
CA GLN A 19 2.68 -10.70 -14.03
C GLN A 19 1.47 -9.83 -14.38
N ILE A 20 1.50 -9.22 -15.57
CA ILE A 20 0.52 -8.26 -16.07
C ILE A 20 -0.21 -8.86 -17.28
N TRP A 21 -1.53 -8.65 -17.35
CA TRP A 21 -2.35 -9.02 -18.49
C TRP A 21 -3.11 -7.80 -19.01
N GLU A 22 -3.11 -7.62 -20.33
CA GLU A 22 -3.99 -6.66 -20.98
C GLU A 22 -5.41 -7.24 -21.06
N ILE A 23 -6.39 -6.45 -20.67
CA ILE A 23 -7.81 -6.79 -20.72
C ILE A 23 -8.59 -5.63 -21.36
N ALA A 24 -9.85 -5.88 -21.71
CA ALA A 24 -10.73 -4.90 -22.35
C ALA A 24 -10.06 -4.22 -23.57
N ASP A 25 -9.54 -5.04 -24.50
CA ASP A 25 -8.89 -4.59 -25.74
C ASP A 25 -7.71 -3.61 -25.50
N GLY A 26 -6.96 -3.83 -24.41
CA GLY A 26 -5.78 -3.02 -24.05
C GLY A 26 -6.11 -1.75 -23.27
N LEU A 27 -7.38 -1.55 -22.90
CA LEU A 27 -7.80 -0.38 -22.11
C LEU A 27 -7.44 -0.50 -20.63
N CYS A 28 -7.31 -1.74 -20.11
CA CYS A 28 -7.06 -1.99 -18.70
C CYS A 28 -5.94 -3.05 -18.51
N LEU A 29 -5.25 -2.95 -17.38
CA LEU A 29 -4.19 -3.88 -16.97
C LEU A 29 -4.60 -4.62 -15.71
N GLU A 30 -4.61 -5.95 -15.75
CA GLU A 30 -4.80 -6.82 -14.59
C GLU A 30 -3.45 -7.30 -14.05
N LEU A 31 -3.27 -7.22 -12.73
CA LEU A 31 -2.02 -7.56 -12.05
C LEU A 31 -2.18 -8.76 -11.14
N LYS A 32 -1.31 -9.75 -11.28
CA LYS A 32 -1.24 -10.87 -10.33
C LYS A 32 -0.37 -10.51 -9.14
N GLY A 33 -1.00 -10.07 -8.06
CA GLY A 33 -0.36 -9.90 -6.76
C GLY A 33 -0.14 -11.22 -6.02
N LYS A 34 0.82 -11.22 -5.08
CA LYS A 34 0.99 -12.29 -4.08
C LYS A 34 0.66 -11.71 -2.71
N MET A 35 -0.23 -12.37 -1.97
CA MET A 35 -0.39 -12.09 -0.54
C MET A 35 0.84 -12.60 0.21
N VAL A 36 1.55 -11.71 0.89
CA VAL A 36 2.73 -12.04 1.70
C VAL A 36 2.49 -11.48 3.10
N SER A 37 2.64 -12.32 4.12
CA SER A 37 2.63 -11.85 5.50
C SER A 37 3.99 -11.24 5.85
N ARG A 38 3.97 -10.16 6.62
CA ARG A 38 5.15 -9.64 7.32
C ARG A 38 4.95 -9.92 8.81
N THR A 39 6.02 -10.33 9.49
CA THR A 39 5.99 -10.48 10.95
C THR A 39 6.12 -9.11 11.60
N GLU A 40 5.23 -8.80 12.53
CA GLU A 40 5.25 -7.57 13.33
C GLU A 40 6.48 -7.60 14.25
N GLY A 41 7.43 -6.67 14.06
CA GLY A 41 8.67 -6.60 14.86
C GLY A 41 9.98 -6.25 14.12
N ASP A 42 9.95 -6.06 12.79
CA ASP A 42 11.16 -5.72 11.99
C ASP A 42 11.20 -4.23 11.56
N PHE A 43 10.27 -3.41 12.03
CA PHE A 43 10.27 -1.96 11.81
C PHE A 43 10.24 -1.25 13.15
N ASP A 44 11.11 -0.26 13.30
CA ASP A 44 11.11 0.65 14.44
C ASP A 44 9.80 1.44 14.42
N ASP A 45 8.97 1.30 15.47
CA ASP A 45 7.67 1.97 15.64
C ASP A 45 7.78 3.51 15.48
N SER A 46 9.00 4.04 15.60
CA SER A 46 9.35 5.43 15.32
C SER A 46 9.08 5.89 13.88
N PHE A 47 8.98 4.99 12.90
CA PHE A 47 8.72 5.33 11.49
C PHE A 47 7.24 5.33 11.09
N ILE A 48 6.39 4.62 11.84
CA ILE A 48 4.93 4.54 11.59
C ILE A 48 4.20 5.58 12.45
N GLY A 49 4.80 5.99 13.57
CA GLY A 49 4.32 7.09 14.39
C GLY A 49 4.50 8.43 13.68
N GLY A 50 3.40 9.03 13.23
CA GLY A 50 3.34 10.48 13.13
C GLY A 50 3.83 11.06 14.46
N ASN A 51 4.83 11.95 14.38
CA ASN A 51 5.47 12.63 15.51
C ASN A 51 4.73 12.46 16.86
N ALA A 52 5.31 11.71 17.81
CA ALA A 52 4.75 11.50 19.15
C ALA A 52 4.39 12.80 19.91
N SER A 53 4.87 13.96 19.42
CA SER A 53 4.53 15.28 19.93
C SER A 53 3.16 15.84 19.46
N ALA A 54 2.45 15.17 18.55
CA ALA A 54 1.09 15.53 18.12
C ALA A 54 -0.01 14.82 18.92
N GLU A 55 0.34 13.75 19.65
CA GLU A 55 -0.56 13.09 20.60
C GLU A 55 -0.68 13.97 21.85
N GLY A 56 -1.74 14.79 21.89
CA GLY A 56 -2.22 15.38 23.14
C GLY A 56 -2.65 14.28 24.13
N PRO A 57 -2.90 14.64 25.40
CA PRO A 57 -3.05 13.69 26.49
C PRO A 57 -4.39 12.93 26.49
N ASP A 58 -4.78 12.28 25.39
CA ASP A 58 -5.96 11.43 25.29
C ASP A 58 -5.63 10.17 24.45
N GLY A 59 -4.74 9.32 24.99
CA GLY A 59 -4.36 8.05 24.38
C GLY A 59 -5.42 6.97 24.60
N GLU A 60 -6.22 6.68 23.57
CA GLU A 60 -6.77 5.35 23.27
C GLU A 60 -7.43 5.35 21.86
N VAL A 61 -6.67 5.11 20.79
CA VAL A 61 -7.27 4.73 19.50
C VAL A 61 -7.43 3.21 19.49
N SER A 62 -8.63 2.79 19.87
CA SER A 62 -9.10 1.43 19.78
C SER A 62 -9.05 0.91 18.34
N ARG A 63 -8.38 -0.23 18.22
CA ARG A 63 -8.28 -1.16 17.10
C ARG A 63 -9.66 -1.42 16.45
N ALA A 64 -9.92 -0.89 15.26
CA ALA A 64 -11.09 -1.26 14.45
C ALA A 64 -10.86 -1.01 12.94
N LEU A 65 -10.04 -1.84 12.30
CA LEU A 65 -10.13 -2.09 10.86
C LEU A 65 -10.80 -3.46 10.66
N SER A 66 -12.12 -3.49 10.82
CA SER A 66 -12.95 -4.56 10.27
C SER A 66 -13.11 -4.29 8.77
N TRP A 67 -12.47 -5.10 7.93
CA TRP A 67 -12.80 -5.15 6.51
C TRP A 67 -14.12 -5.91 6.33
N PRO A 68 -15.14 -5.34 5.67
CA PRO A 68 -16.39 -6.05 5.45
C PRO A 68 -16.19 -7.13 4.38
N SER A 69 -16.67 -8.34 4.69
CA SER A 69 -16.84 -9.48 3.78
C SER A 69 -17.98 -9.27 2.80
#